data_AF-A0A5C5X0J9-F1
#
_entry.id   AF-A0A5C5X0J9-F1
#
_cell.length_a   1.000
_cell.length_b   1.000
_cell.length_c   1.000
_cell.angle_alpha   90.00
_cell.angle_beta   90.00
_cell.angle_gamma   90.00
#
_symmetry.space_group_name_H-M   'P 1'
#
loop_
_entity.id
_entity.type
_entity.pdbx_description
1 polymer ?
#
loop_
_entity_poly.entity_id
_entity_poly.type
_entity_poly.pdbx_seq_one_letter_code
_entity_poly.pdbx_strand_id
1 'polypeptide(L)' 'MAEPELSVMTRQCFAGRVGSEQEVADRITAWQQDRNERQVGINWQFSTDDARVKLKRLYPKMELR' A
#
# COMPACT_ATOMS: atom_id res chain seq x y z
N MET A 1 7.10 0.59 4.37
CA MET A 1 5.75 0.00 4.58
C MET A 1 4.86 0.09 3.32
N ALA A 2 5.38 0.41 2.12
CA ALA A 2 4.49 0.77 1.00
C ALA A 2 4.18 -0.37 0.00
N GLU A 3 5.15 -1.21 -0.37
CA GLU A 3 4.99 -2.08 -1.56
C GLU A 3 4.12 -3.34 -1.38
N PRO A 4 4.20 -4.10 -0.27
CA PRO A 4 3.33 -5.25 -0.08
C PRO A 4 1.87 -4.80 0.05
N GLU A 5 1.63 -3.67 0.69
CA GLU A 5 0.29 -3.12 0.88
C GLU A 5 -0.30 -2.68 -0.45
N LEU A 6 0.47 -1.95 -1.26
CA LEU A 6 0.03 -1.53 -2.59
C LEU A 6 -0.25 -2.72 -3.52
N SER A 7 0.55 -3.78 -3.46
CA SER A 7 0.32 -5.00 -4.27
C SER A 7 -0.93 -5.76 -3.83
N VAL A 8 -1.13 -5.91 -2.52
CA VAL A 8 -2.32 -6.58 -1.96
C VAL A 8 -3.57 -5.74 -2.20
N MET A 9 -3.50 -4.43 -1.99
CA MET A 9 -4.55 -3.47 -2.31
C MET A 9 -4.92 -3.57 -3.79
N THR A 10 -3.94 -3.57 -4.69
CA THR A 10 -4.22 -3.65 -6.13
C THR A 10 -4.97 -4.93 -6.48
N ARG A 11 -4.55 -6.07 -5.92
CA ARG A 11 -5.19 -7.37 -6.17
C ARG A 11 -6.57 -7.51 -5.53
N GLN A 12 -6.81 -6.87 -4.39
CA GLN A 12 -8.05 -7.03 -3.61
C GLN A 12 -9.09 -5.96 -3.96
N CYS A 13 -8.67 -4.73 -4.26
CA CYS A 13 -9.56 -3.61 -4.58
C CYS A 13 -9.88 -3.51 -6.08
N PHE A 14 -8.98 -3.97 -6.95
CA PHE A 14 -9.07 -3.71 -8.39
C PHE A 14 -8.98 -5.00 -9.20
N ALA A 15 -10.14 -5.47 -9.68
CA ALA A 15 -10.23 -6.56 -10.66
C ALA A 15 -10.24 -6.05 -12.12
N GLY A 16 -10.21 -4.74 -12.34
CA GLY A 16 -10.34 -4.12 -13.67
C GLY A 16 -10.10 -2.60 -13.64
N ARG A 17 -10.36 -1.95 -14.78
CA ARG A 17 -10.24 -0.49 -14.90
C ARG A 17 -11.30 0.20 -14.04
N VAL A 18 -10.93 1.33 -13.46
CA VAL A 18 -11.79 2.19 -12.65
C VAL A 18 -12.04 3.48 -13.44
N GLY A 19 -13.28 3.98 -13.43
CA GLY A 19 -13.71 5.06 -14.32
C GLY A 19 -13.36 6.46 -13.83
N SER A 20 -13.02 6.61 -12.54
CA SER A 20 -12.71 7.90 -11.93
C SER A 20 -11.80 7.76 -10.71
N GLU A 21 -11.12 8.84 -10.36
CA GLU A 21 -10.31 8.92 -9.13
C GLU A 21 -11.16 8.79 -7.86
N GLN A 22 -12.39 9.33 -7.87
CA GLN A 22 -13.30 9.22 -6.73
C GLN A 22 -13.66 7.75 -6.45
N GLU A 23 -13.97 6.99 -7.50
CA GLU A 23 -14.27 5.57 -7.37
C GLU A 23 -13.06 4.76 -6.86
N VAL A 24 -11.83 5.18 -7.20
CA VAL A 24 -10.61 4.61 -6.63
C VAL A 24 -10.54 4.90 -5.12
N ALA A 25 -10.76 6.15 -4.71
CA ALA A 25 -10.68 6.57 -3.31
C ALA A 25 -11.72 5.84 -2.42
N ASP A 26 -12.96 5.72 -2.89
CA ASP A 26 -14.04 5.07 -2.15
C ASP A 26 -13.74 3.57 -1.93
N ARG A 27 -13.26 2.89 -2.98
CA ARG A 27 -12.89 1.46 -2.90
C ARG A 27 -11.71 1.22 -1.96
N ILE A 28 -10.68 2.07 -2.02
CA ILE A 28 -9.51 1.97 -1.13
C ILE A 28 -9.94 2.19 0.31
N THR A 29 -10.79 3.19 0.57
CA THR A 29 -11.27 3.51 1.92
C THR A 29 -12.03 2.35 2.53
N ALA A 30 -12.97 1.75 1.79
CA ALA A 30 -13.74 0.59 2.26
C ALA A 30 -12.83 -0.63 2.52
N TRP A 31 -11.87 -0.90 1.63
CA TRP A 31 -10.90 -1.98 1.81
C TRP A 31 -9.98 -1.78 3.02
N GLN A 32 -9.53 -0.55 3.24
CA GLN A 32 -8.67 -0.21 4.38
C GLN A 32 -9.43 -0.39 5.70
N GLN A 33 -10.70 0.02 5.76
CA GLN A 33 -11.57 -0.19 6.92
C GLN A 33 -11.73 -1.68 7.23
N ASP A 34 -12.12 -2.51 6.24
CA ASP A 34 -12.28 -3.96 6.43
C ASP A 34 -10.99 -4.63 6.95
N ARG A 35 -9.84 -4.29 6.36
CA ARG A 35 -8.55 -4.86 6.80
C ARG A 35 -8.14 -4.44 8.20
N ASN A 36 -8.41 -3.18 8.56
CA ASN A 36 -8.13 -2.67 9.88
C ASN A 36 -9.03 -3.32 10.92
N GLU A 37 -10.33 -3.48 10.64
CA GLU A 37 -11.27 -4.19 11.53
C GLU A 37 -10.85 -5.64 11.74
N ARG A 38 -10.39 -6.29 10.67
CA ARG A 38 -9.91 -7.68 10.68
C ARG A 38 -8.47 -7.82 11.20
N GLN A 39 -7.82 -6.72 11.58
CA GLN A 39 -6.43 -6.68 12.05
C GLN A 39 -5.47 -7.47 11.14
N VAL A 40 -5.66 -7.35 9.82
CA VAL A 40 -4.88 -8.11 8.84
C VAL A 40 -3.48 -7.49 8.72
N GLY A 41 -2.58 -7.96 9.57
CA GLY A 41 -1.16 -7.63 9.52
C GLY A 41 -0.49 -8.18 8.27
N ILE A 42 0.58 -7.50 7.84
CA ILE A 42 1.46 -8.01 6.79
C ILE A 42 2.71 -8.55 7.47
N ASN A 43 3.06 -9.80 7.15
CA ASN A 43 4.31 -10.38 7.61
C ASN A 43 5.47 -9.80 6.79
N TRP A 44 6.02 -8.70 7.28
CA TRP A 44 7.16 -8.03 6.66
C TRP A 44 8.43 -8.87 6.86
N GLN A 45 9.01 -9.32 5.74
CA GLN A 45 10.24 -10.13 5.72
C GLN A 45 11.52 -9.29 5.84
N PHE A 46 11.41 -7.96 5.82
CA PHE A 46 12.53 -7.04 5.97
C PHE A 46 12.17 -5.95 6.97
N SER A 47 13.15 -5.50 7.75
CA SER A 47 13.00 -4.30 8.56
C SER A 47 12.75 -3.09 7.65
N THR A 48 12.12 -2.04 8.20
CA THR A 48 11.89 -0.79 7.45
C THR A 48 13.20 -0.19 6.93
N ASP A 49 14.29 -0.31 7.70
CA ASP A 49 15.63 0.13 7.30
C ASP A 49 16.18 -0.69 6.14
N ASP A 50 16.10 -2.02 6.20
CA ASP A 50 16.55 -2.91 5.12
C ASP A 50 15.79 -2.66 3.82
N ALA A 51 14.48 -2.43 3.92
CA ALA A 51 13.65 -2.11 2.77
C ALA A 51 14.08 -0.78 2.12
N ARG A 52 14.39 0.26 2.90
CA ARG A 52 14.88 1.54 2.35
C ARG A 52 16.21 1.40 1.63
N VAL A 53 17.06 0.47 2.04
CA VAL A 53 18.35 0.18 1.39
C VAL A 53 18.17 -0.65 0.12
N LYS A 54 17.31 -1.66 0.12
CA LYS A 54 17.08 -2.54 -1.04
C LYS A 54 16.17 -1.91 -2.10
N LEU A 55 15.24 -1.04 -1.69
CA LEU A 55 14.18 -0.47 -2.53
C LEU A 55 14.37 1.04 -2.70
N LYS A 56 15.62 1.51 -2.71
CA LYS A 56 16.02 2.93 -2.82
C LYS A 56 15.35 3.69 -3.96
N ARG A 57 14.96 3.01 -5.05
CA ARG A 57 14.26 3.62 -6.19
C ARG A 57 12.83 4.06 -5.85
N LEU A 58 12.20 3.39 -4.89
CA LEU A 58 10.77 3.55 -4.57
C LEU A 58 10.55 4.46 -3.36
N TYR A 59 11.57 4.63 -2.52
CA TYR A 59 11.54 5.61 -1.44
C TYR A 59 12.28 6.87 -1.89
N PRO A 60 11.57 7.99 -2.16
CA PRO A 60 12.25 9.25 -2.42
C PRO A 60 13.13 9.59 -1.22
N LYS A 61 14.35 10.08 -1.49
CA LYS A 61 15.18 10.69 -0.45
C LYS A 61 14.39 11.88 0.07
N MET A 62 13.79 11.73 1.25
CA MET A 62 13.15 12.85 1.93
C MET A 62 14.28 13.82 2.29
N GLU A 63 14.49 14.84 1.47
CA GLU A 63 15.18 16.04 1.94
C GLU A 63 14.20 16.76 2.86
N LEU A 64 14.39 16.55 4.16
CA LEU A 64 13.87 17.45 5.17
C LEU A 64 14.50 18.83 4.89
N ARG A 65 13.70 19.75 4.34
CA ARG A 65 14.00 21.17 4.36
C ARG A 65 13.64 21.76 5.71
#